data_AF-A0A3N5LPC9-F1
#
_entry.id   AF-A0A3N5LPC9-F1
#
_cell.length_a   1.000
_cell.length_b   1.000
_cell.length_c   1.000
_cell.angle_alpha   90.00
_cell.angle_beta   90.00
_cell.angle_gamma   90.00
#
_symmetry.space_group_name_H-M   'P 1'
#
loop_
_entity.id
_entity.type
_entity.pdbx_description
1 polymer ?
#
loop_
_entity_poly.entity_id
_entity_poly.type
_entity_poly.pdbx_seq_one_letter_code
_entity_poly.pdbx_strand_id
1 'polypeptide(L)'
;MQASLKTLKVINGETFEFRARIVEGEIRVDCRPQDHKYSPLCLVVDTSWRYNPLDLIKAVLDEHGQSFEGEVSFAFHRDYPDDLPPGVTVDYLGGELVLTERMFAQFVLEFAGFYLEAQQKLGVSDPKRHEELGQRVEQLRQACCP
;
A
#
# COMPACT_ATOMS: atom_id res chain seq x y z
N MET A 1 2.23 9.73 -26.67
CA MET A 1 2.53 8.61 -25.75
C MET A 1 2.18 9.08 -24.35
N GLN A 2 1.37 8.34 -23.59
CA GLN A 2 1.11 8.65 -22.19
C GLN A 2 2.29 8.09 -21.37
N ALA A 3 2.97 8.92 -20.58
CA ALA A 3 4.11 8.47 -19.80
C ALA A 3 3.64 7.48 -18.71
N SER A 4 4.29 6.32 -18.64
CA SER A 4 3.96 5.27 -17.67
C SER A 4 5.23 4.62 -17.13
N LEU A 5 5.23 4.26 -15.85
CA LEU A 5 6.29 3.51 -15.19
C LEU A 5 5.72 2.17 -14.70
N LYS A 6 6.53 1.12 -14.67
CA LYS A 6 6.14 -0.15 -14.03
C LYS A 6 7.32 -0.83 -13.35
N THR A 7 7.05 -1.58 -12.30
CA THR A 7 8.03 -2.43 -11.61
C THR A 7 7.39 -3.72 -11.12
N LEU A 8 8.18 -4.78 -11.00
CA LEU A 8 7.82 -6.00 -10.28
C LEU A 8 8.45 -5.95 -8.87
N LYS A 9 7.69 -6.40 -7.87
CA LYS A 9 8.12 -6.51 -6.47
C LYS A 9 7.77 -7.88 -5.95
N VAL A 10 8.73 -8.53 -5.31
CA VAL A 10 8.53 -9.82 -4.64
C VAL A 10 8.38 -9.54 -3.16
N ILE A 11 7.22 -9.87 -2.60
CA ILE A 11 6.87 -9.60 -1.21
C ILE A 11 6.40 -10.92 -0.62
N ASN A 12 7.17 -11.45 0.33
CA ASN A 12 6.94 -12.75 0.96
C ASN A 12 6.71 -13.92 -0.03
N GLY A 13 7.45 -13.95 -1.13
CA GLY A 13 7.34 -15.00 -2.15
C GLY A 13 6.24 -14.79 -3.19
N GLU A 14 5.38 -13.78 -3.02
CA GLU A 14 4.39 -13.38 -4.02
C GLU A 14 4.92 -12.26 -4.90
N THR A 15 4.62 -12.29 -6.20
CA THR A 15 5.04 -11.25 -7.15
C THR A 15 3.90 -10.29 -7.48
N PHE A 16 4.16 -9.00 -7.26
CA PHE A 16 3.25 -7.89 -7.54
C PHE A 16 3.84 -6.98 -8.62
N GLU A 17 3.02 -6.57 -9.57
CA GLU A 17 3.34 -5.52 -10.53
C GLU A 17 2.69 -4.21 -10.10
N PHE A 18 3.50 -3.18 -9.88
CA PHE A 18 3.01 -1.81 -9.72
C PHE A 18 3.16 -1.06 -11.03
N ARG A 19 2.12 -0.32 -11.42
CA ARG A 19 2.09 0.49 -12.65
C ARG A 19 1.67 1.91 -12.33
N ALA A 20 2.52 2.88 -12.63
CA ALA A 20 2.21 4.29 -12.50
C ALA A 20 1.85 4.91 -13.85
N ARG A 21 0.84 5.77 -13.87
CA ARG A 21 0.41 6.55 -15.03
C ARG A 21 -0.05 7.94 -14.59
N ILE A 22 0.01 8.91 -15.50
CA ILE A 22 -0.57 10.24 -15.25
C ILE A 22 -2.04 10.23 -15.68
N VAL A 23 -2.94 10.56 -14.75
CA VAL A 23 -4.38 10.72 -14.95
C VAL A 23 -4.76 12.10 -14.42
N GLU A 24 -5.29 12.97 -15.29
CA GLU A 24 -5.75 14.32 -14.91
C GLU A 24 -4.70 15.18 -14.17
N GLY A 25 -3.42 14.97 -14.46
CA GLY A 25 -2.32 15.70 -13.82
C GLY A 25 -1.82 15.08 -12.51
N GLU A 26 -2.41 13.96 -12.07
CA GLU A 26 -1.97 13.20 -10.91
C GLU A 26 -1.35 11.87 -11.31
N ILE A 27 -0.41 11.39 -10.50
CA ILE A 27 0.08 10.02 -10.61
C ILE A 27 -0.99 9.10 -10.08
N ARG A 28 -1.27 8.01 -10.78
CA ARG A 28 -2.07 6.90 -10.30
C ARG A 28 -1.23 5.65 -10.37
N VAL A 29 -1.11 4.94 -9.26
CA VAL A 29 -0.47 3.63 -9.20
C VAL A 29 -1.56 2.56 -9.10
N ASP A 30 -1.52 1.59 -10.01
CA ASP A 30 -2.34 0.39 -9.96
C ASP A 30 -1.47 -0.81 -9.54
N CYS A 31 -2.02 -1.75 -8.77
CA CYS A 31 -1.35 -2.99 -8.34
C CYS A 31 -1.94 -4.23 -9.03
N ARG A 32 -1.09 -5.20 -9.42
CA ARG A 32 -1.54 -6.48 -9.99
C ARG A 32 -0.74 -7.66 -9.44
N PRO A 33 -1.38 -8.69 -8.86
CA PRO A 33 -0.70 -9.95 -8.58
C PRO A 33 -0.35 -10.67 -9.90
N GLN A 34 0.81 -11.32 -9.99
CA GLN A 34 1.19 -12.11 -11.17
C GLN A 34 0.57 -13.51 -11.16
N ASP A 35 0.55 -14.16 -10.00
CA ASP A 35 0.21 -15.58 -9.87
C ASP A 35 -1.30 -15.83 -9.62
N HIS A 36 -2.06 -14.77 -9.38
CA HIS A 36 -3.48 -14.82 -9.05
C HIS A 36 -4.29 -13.79 -9.84
N LYS A 37 -5.60 -14.02 -9.98
CA LYS A 37 -6.50 -13.06 -10.64
C LYS A 37 -6.87 -11.87 -9.74
N TYR A 38 -6.66 -12.00 -8.43
CA TYR A 38 -7.14 -11.07 -7.42
C TYR A 38 -6.21 -11.09 -6.21
N SER A 39 -5.98 -9.94 -5.58
CA SER A 39 -5.23 -9.83 -4.33
C SER A 39 -5.85 -8.70 -3.47
N PRO A 40 -6.29 -9.01 -2.23
CA PRO A 40 -6.78 -7.99 -1.29
C PRO A 40 -5.75 -6.90 -1.00
N LEU A 41 -4.46 -7.25 -0.99
CA LEU A 41 -3.35 -6.29 -0.86
C LEU A 41 -3.36 -5.26 -2.01
N CYS A 42 -3.53 -5.72 -3.26
CA CYS A 42 -3.67 -4.78 -4.37
C CYS A 42 -4.91 -3.90 -4.26
N LEU A 43 -6.02 -4.39 -3.69
CA LEU A 43 -7.19 -3.55 -3.44
C LEU A 43 -6.90 -2.44 -2.44
N VAL A 44 -6.22 -2.73 -1.33
CA VAL A 44 -5.85 -1.72 -0.32
C VAL A 44 -5.12 -0.54 -0.97
N VAL A 45 -4.18 -0.84 -1.87
CA VAL A 45 -3.42 0.18 -2.59
C VAL A 45 -4.27 0.90 -3.63
N ASP A 46 -5.01 0.16 -4.47
CA ASP A 46 -5.87 0.74 -5.50
C ASP A 46 -6.96 1.66 -4.90
N THR A 47 -7.45 1.35 -3.69
CA THR A 47 -8.43 2.18 -2.97
C THR A 47 -7.79 3.33 -2.22
N SER A 48 -6.61 3.14 -1.60
CA SER A 48 -5.90 4.23 -0.88
C SER A 48 -5.66 5.47 -1.73
N TRP A 49 -5.50 5.28 -3.04
CA TRP A 49 -5.42 6.37 -4.00
C TRP A 49 -6.62 7.29 -4.03
N ARG A 50 -7.83 6.73 -3.87
CA ARG A 50 -9.07 7.53 -3.83
C ARG A 50 -9.16 8.40 -2.57
N TYR A 51 -8.44 8.03 -1.50
CA TYR A 51 -8.57 8.61 -0.17
C TYR A 51 -7.25 9.17 0.37
N ASN A 52 -6.35 9.59 -0.52
CA ASN A 52 -4.99 10.05 -0.21
C ASN A 52 -4.03 8.90 0.24
N PRO A 53 -3.02 8.55 -0.57
CA PRO A 53 -2.07 7.48 -0.23
C PRO A 53 -1.25 7.74 1.03
N LEU A 54 -1.15 9.00 1.51
CA LEU A 54 -0.51 9.31 2.79
C LEU A 54 -1.28 8.76 3.99
N ASP A 55 -2.61 8.70 3.88
CA ASP A 55 -3.46 8.25 4.98
C ASP A 55 -3.27 6.74 5.23
N LEU A 56 -3.04 5.95 4.18
CA LEU A 56 -2.66 4.54 4.31
C LEU A 56 -1.34 4.36 5.07
N ILE A 57 -0.31 5.14 4.72
CA ILE A 57 1.01 5.03 5.37
C ILE A 57 0.91 5.46 6.83
N LYS A 58 0.16 6.54 7.10
CA LYS A 58 -0.10 7.01 8.45
C LYS A 58 -0.87 5.97 9.27
N ALA A 59 -1.92 5.39 8.70
CA ALA A 59 -2.71 4.33 9.34
C ALA A 59 -1.84 3.12 9.70
N VAL A 60 -0.90 2.74 8.84
CA VAL A 60 0.03 1.64 9.12
C VAL A 60 1.04 1.99 10.21
N LEU A 61 1.58 3.22 10.21
CA LEU A 61 2.51 3.69 11.25
C LEU A 61 1.85 3.81 12.62
N ASP A 62 0.60 4.27 12.65
CA ASP A 62 -0.18 4.48 13.87
C ASP A 62 -0.90 3.18 14.31
N GLU A 63 -0.71 2.07 13.58
CA GLU A 63 -1.42 0.79 13.75
C GLU A 63 -2.94 0.95 13.86
N HIS A 64 -3.48 1.86 13.05
CA HIS A 64 -4.90 2.19 13.00
C HIS A 64 -5.55 1.51 11.80
N GLY A 65 -6.67 0.85 12.02
CA GLY A 65 -7.48 0.31 10.92
C GLY A 65 -8.12 1.40 10.09
N GLN A 66 -8.39 1.10 8.81
CA GLN A 66 -9.07 2.03 7.90
C GLN A 66 -10.06 1.25 7.01
N SER A 67 -11.19 1.89 6.68
CA SER A 67 -12.16 1.37 5.73
C SER A 67 -12.29 2.31 4.54
N PHE A 68 -12.33 1.76 3.33
CA PHE A 68 -12.46 2.49 2.08
C PHE A 68 -13.79 2.15 1.39
N GLU A 69 -14.83 2.92 1.70
CA GLU A 69 -16.18 2.82 1.08
C GLU A 69 -16.79 1.41 1.02
N GLY A 70 -16.39 0.51 1.91
CA GLY A 70 -16.85 -0.89 1.91
C GLY A 70 -16.29 -1.75 0.77
N GLU A 71 -15.33 -1.26 -0.02
CA GLU A 71 -14.59 -2.06 -1.00
C GLU A 71 -13.53 -2.93 -0.31
N VAL A 72 -12.78 -2.32 0.62
CA VAL A 72 -11.77 -2.98 1.44
C VAL A 72 -11.61 -2.24 2.77
N SER A 73 -11.38 -2.97 3.84
CA SER A 73 -10.92 -2.44 5.13
C SER A 73 -9.77 -3.26 5.66
N PHE A 74 -8.95 -2.65 6.50
CA PHE A 74 -7.97 -3.38 7.27
C PHE A 74 -7.98 -2.93 8.73
N ALA A 75 -7.61 -3.83 9.63
CA ALA A 75 -7.50 -3.56 11.06
C ALA A 75 -6.28 -4.28 11.65
N PHE A 76 -5.54 -3.56 12.49
CA PHE A 76 -4.49 -4.15 13.33
C PHE A 76 -5.13 -4.77 14.56
N HIS A 77 -4.68 -5.95 14.92
CA HIS A 77 -5.19 -6.64 16.09
C HIS A 77 -4.06 -7.19 16.95
N ARG A 78 -4.04 -6.75 18.21
CA ARG A 78 -3.06 -7.19 19.20
C ARG A 78 -3.61 -8.28 20.12
N ASP A 79 -4.92 -8.28 20.34
CA ASP A 79 -5.62 -9.08 21.35
C ASP A 79 -6.90 -9.75 20.80
N TYR A 80 -6.81 -10.52 19.70
CA TYR A 80 -7.95 -11.38 19.34
C TYR A 80 -8.21 -12.37 20.49
N PRO A 81 -9.48 -12.72 20.78
CA PRO A 81 -9.77 -13.82 21.69
C PRO A 81 -9.19 -15.13 21.12
N ASP A 82 -8.12 -15.57 21.77
CA ASP A 82 -7.54 -16.92 21.90
C ASP A 82 -7.00 -17.72 20.69
N ASP A 83 -7.25 -17.39 19.41
CA ASP A 83 -6.80 -18.27 18.30
C ASP A 83 -5.98 -17.64 17.15
N LEU A 84 -5.76 -16.32 17.12
CA LEU A 84 -4.99 -15.67 16.06
C LEU A 84 -3.77 -14.89 16.60
N PRO A 85 -2.57 -15.08 16.02
CA PRO A 85 -1.40 -14.27 16.40
C PRO A 85 -1.63 -12.80 16.00
N PRO A 86 -0.97 -11.83 16.67
CA PRO A 86 -1.03 -10.42 16.29
C PRO A 86 -0.76 -10.22 14.80
N GLY A 87 -1.53 -9.34 14.17
CA GLY A 87 -1.58 -9.27 12.72
C GLY A 87 -2.44 -8.15 12.19
N VAL A 88 -2.62 -8.20 10.87
CA VAL A 88 -3.51 -7.32 10.12
C VAL A 88 -4.54 -8.18 9.42
N THR A 89 -5.81 -7.92 9.72
CA THR A 89 -6.94 -8.43 8.96
C THR A 89 -7.23 -7.47 7.83
N VAL A 90 -7.37 -7.98 6.60
CA VAL A 90 -7.84 -7.25 5.43
C VAL A 90 -9.18 -7.86 4.99
N ASP A 91 -10.27 -7.14 5.24
CA ASP A 91 -11.63 -7.49 4.84
C ASP A 91 -11.97 -6.92 3.47
N TYR A 92 -12.57 -7.73 2.61
CA TYR A 92 -13.00 -7.33 1.27
C TYR A 92 -14.28 -8.08 0.86
N LEU A 93 -14.89 -7.67 -0.27
CA LEU A 93 -16.18 -8.21 -0.74
C LEU A 93 -16.24 -9.74 -0.95
N GLY A 94 -15.11 -10.44 -0.91
CA GLY A 94 -15.01 -11.89 -1.13
C GLY A 94 -14.42 -12.68 0.04
N GLY A 95 -14.17 -12.06 1.19
CA GLY A 95 -13.64 -12.73 2.37
C GLY A 95 -12.68 -11.89 3.21
N GLU A 96 -11.95 -12.57 4.08
CA GLU A 96 -10.96 -12.00 4.99
C GLU A 96 -9.57 -12.56 4.65
N LEU A 97 -8.55 -11.70 4.66
CA LEU A 97 -7.14 -12.08 4.56
C LEU A 97 -6.40 -11.66 5.82
N VAL A 98 -5.89 -12.63 6.58
CA VAL A 98 -5.05 -12.38 7.76
C VAL A 98 -3.59 -12.41 7.37
N LEU A 99 -2.85 -11.36 7.73
CA LEU A 99 -1.44 -11.16 7.42
C LEU A 99 -0.65 -10.87 8.68
N THR A 100 0.65 -11.13 8.64
CA THR A 100 1.55 -10.54 9.65
C THR A 100 1.65 -9.03 9.41
N GLU A 101 1.78 -8.24 10.48
CA GLU A 101 2.00 -6.80 10.40
C GLU A 101 3.23 -6.47 9.52
N ARG A 102 4.28 -7.28 9.63
CA ARG A 102 5.49 -7.16 8.81
C ARG A 102 5.20 -7.29 7.31
N MET A 103 4.42 -8.28 6.91
CA MET A 103 4.06 -8.46 5.49
C MET A 103 3.23 -7.29 4.98
N PHE A 104 2.23 -6.87 5.75
CA PHE A 104 1.36 -5.77 5.38
C PHE A 104 2.16 -4.46 5.23
N ALA A 105 3.03 -4.17 6.20
CA ALA A 105 3.85 -2.98 6.18
C ALA A 105 4.93 -3.00 5.08
N GLN A 106 5.55 -4.16 4.81
CA GLN A 106 6.46 -4.33 3.67
C GLN A 106 5.74 -4.06 2.34
N PHE A 107 4.50 -4.53 2.20
CA PHE A 107 3.71 -4.26 1.01
C PHE A 107 3.40 -2.76 0.83
N VAL A 108 2.98 -2.09 1.90
CA VAL A 108 2.73 -0.64 1.89
C VAL A 108 4.01 0.16 1.61
N LEU A 109 5.16 -0.27 2.13
CA LEU A 109 6.47 0.32 1.85
C LEU A 109 6.84 0.25 0.37
N GLU A 110 6.68 -0.91 -0.25
CA GLU A 110 7.01 -1.10 -1.67
C GLU A 110 6.11 -0.25 -2.57
N PHE A 111 4.83 -0.15 -2.24
CA PHE A 111 3.89 0.75 -2.89
C PHE A 111 4.32 2.21 -2.76
N ALA A 112 4.55 2.68 -1.53
CA ALA A 112 4.87 4.09 -1.26
C ALA A 112 6.21 4.50 -1.89
N GLY A 113 7.21 3.62 -1.86
CA GLY A 113 8.49 3.82 -2.54
C GLY A 113 8.34 3.92 -4.06
N PHE A 114 7.52 3.05 -4.66
CA PHE A 114 7.24 3.13 -6.09
C PHE A 114 6.45 4.40 -6.46
N TYR A 115 5.54 4.85 -5.59
CA TYR A 115 4.82 6.09 -5.80
C TYR A 115 5.77 7.31 -5.83
N LEU A 116 6.69 7.42 -4.86
CA LEU A 116 7.72 8.47 -4.85
C LEU A 116 8.59 8.43 -6.11
N GLU A 117 9.03 7.24 -6.52
CA GLU A 117 9.80 7.04 -7.74
C GLU A 117 9.03 7.51 -8.98
N ALA A 118 7.74 7.18 -9.05
CA ALA A 118 6.87 7.58 -10.15
C ALA A 118 6.69 9.10 -10.20
N GLN A 119 6.45 9.78 -9.07
CA GLN A 119 6.36 11.23 -9.01
C GLN A 119 7.62 11.91 -9.58
N GLN A 120 8.80 11.41 -9.18
CA GLN A 120 10.08 11.93 -9.64
C GLN A 120 10.30 11.69 -11.14
N LYS A 121 10.08 10.46 -11.62
CA LYS A 121 10.36 10.07 -13.01
C LYS A 121 9.35 10.61 -14.02
N LEU A 122 8.10 10.80 -13.59
CA LEU A 122 7.01 11.29 -14.46
C LEU A 122 6.81 12.81 -14.34
N GLY A 123 7.58 13.49 -13.49
CA GLY A 123 7.57 14.95 -13.37
C GLY A 123 6.30 15.52 -12.73
N VAL A 124 5.59 14.71 -11.95
CA VAL A 124 4.36 15.08 -11.25
C VAL A 124 4.64 15.00 -9.76
N SER A 125 5.14 16.09 -9.20
CA SER A 125 5.48 16.17 -7.78
C SER A 125 5.05 17.52 -7.21
N ASP A 126 4.27 17.48 -6.12
CA ASP A 126 4.19 18.59 -5.19
C ASP A 126 5.37 18.43 -4.22
N PRO A 127 6.35 19.35 -4.20
CA PRO A 127 7.56 19.20 -3.39
C PRO A 127 7.29 18.97 -1.91
N LYS A 128 6.27 19.62 -1.34
CA LYS A 128 5.96 19.48 0.10
C LYS A 128 5.38 18.10 0.39
N ARG A 129 4.43 17.67 -0.44
CA ARG A 129 3.79 16.35 -0.30
C ARG A 129 4.79 15.21 -0.54
N HIS A 130 5.72 15.41 -1.47
CA HIS A 130 6.79 14.46 -1.75
C HIS A 130 7.77 14.33 -0.59
N GLU A 131 8.16 15.45 0.03
CA GLU A 131 9.04 15.44 1.20
C GLU A 131 8.35 14.77 2.41
N GLU A 132 7.10 15.12 2.70
CA GLU A 132 6.32 14.50 3.78
C GLU A 132 6.19 13.00 3.57
N LEU A 133 5.82 12.57 2.36
CA LEU A 133 5.74 11.16 2.00
C LEU A 133 7.09 10.45 2.18
N GLY A 134 8.17 11.07 1.72
CA GLY A 134 9.53 10.55 1.88
C GLY A 134 9.90 10.31 3.34
N GLN A 135 9.57 11.26 4.22
CA GLN A 135 9.80 11.12 5.66
C GLN A 135 8.99 9.97 6.27
N ARG A 136 7.70 9.84 5.90
CA ARG A 136 6.83 8.77 6.40
C ARG A 136 7.26 7.38 5.92
N VAL A 137 7.70 7.27 4.66
CA VAL A 137 8.25 6.02 4.11
C VAL A 137 9.51 5.60 4.85
N GLU A 138 10.39 6.55 5.17
CA GLU A 138 11.60 6.26 5.93
C GLU A 138 11.28 5.85 7.38
N GLN A 139 10.32 6.50 8.04
CA GLN A 139 9.82 6.08 9.36
C GLN A 139 9.29 4.64 9.32
N LEU A 140 8.47 4.31 8.33
CA LEU A 140 7.90 2.98 8.19
C LEU A 140 8.98 1.93 7.91
N ARG A 141 10.00 2.27 7.12
CA ARG A 141 11.15 1.39 6.85
C ARG A 141 11.91 1.05 8.13
N GLN A 142 12.13 2.04 8.99
CA GLN A 142 12.80 1.86 10.28
C GLN A 142 11.97 1.03 11.26
N ALA A 143 10.64 1.13 11.21
CA ALA A 143 9.73 0.33 12.04
C ALA A 143 9.66 -1.14 11.59
N CYS A 144 9.77 -1.43 10.29
CA CYS A 144 9.50 -2.77 9.73
C CYS A 144 10.75 -3.63 9.45
N CYS A 145 11.93 -3.03 9.37
CA CYS A 145 13.18 -3.70 9.00
C CYS A 145 14.35 -3.41 9.97
N PRO A 146 14.23 -3.71 11.28
CA PRO A 146 15.37 -3.67 12.20
C PRO A 146 16.41 -4.75 11.91
#